data_AF-A0A1N6TXS9-F1
#
_entry.id   AF-A0A1N6TXS9-F1
#
_cell.length_a   1.000
_cell.length_b   1.000
_cell.length_c   1.000
_cell.angle_alpha   90.00
_cell.angle_beta   90.00
_cell.angle_gamma   90.00
#
_symmetry.space_group_name_H-M   'P 1'
#
loop_
_entity.id
_entity.type
_entity.pdbx_description
1 polymer ?
#
loop_
_entity_poly.entity_id
_entity_poly.type
_entity_poly.pdbx_seq_one_letter_code
_entity_poly.pdbx_strand_id
1 'polypeptide(L)'
;MRWQWLGVLLLPALGWAAEPCSVQSKVGDSCDLPITALRPTQGGVGLLQVEDEVAKLGKATPKQLAKIIKKKEIPVVISPDQQYWLVDRHHLSRALWQLGVTEVRVRLVGRIKDRHCFWRQMQDNHWAWLQDQQGRPLDPAALPAEVSALPDYPYRSLAGMLEDAGYIDKPSPGYFFEFTWANWLGQKMAWAPVQRDNLAQMLSRARRLACSHEASALPGYPGKSCRK
;
A
#
# COMPACT_ATOMS: atom_id res chain seq x y z
N MET A 1 33.27 1.23 -16.91
CA MET A 1 32.09 1.84 -16.26
C MET A 1 32.29 1.74 -14.75
N ARG A 2 32.30 2.88 -14.05
CA ARG A 2 32.56 2.95 -12.62
C ARG A 2 31.34 2.45 -11.84
N TRP A 3 31.48 1.36 -11.10
CA TRP A 3 30.51 0.96 -10.08
C TRP A 3 30.61 1.95 -8.92
N GLN A 4 29.60 2.81 -8.78
CA GLN A 4 29.46 3.64 -7.59
C GLN A 4 28.85 2.76 -6.49
N TRP A 5 29.65 2.53 -5.46
CA TRP A 5 29.21 1.96 -4.20
C TRP A 5 28.21 2.92 -3.56
N LEU A 6 26.92 2.57 -3.57
CA LEU A 6 25.92 3.22 -2.72
C LEU A 6 26.27 2.86 -1.27
N GLY A 7 26.95 3.77 -0.59
CA GLY A 7 27.22 3.65 0.84
C GLY A 7 25.91 3.49 1.60
N VAL A 8 25.80 2.42 2.38
CA VAL A 8 24.71 2.23 3.33
C VAL A 8 24.85 3.31 4.39
N LEU A 9 24.10 4.40 4.23
CA LEU A 9 23.92 5.39 5.29
C LEU A 9 23.14 4.70 6.40
N LEU A 10 23.85 4.24 7.43
CA LEU A 10 23.26 3.86 8.71
C LEU A 10 22.61 5.11 9.30
N LEU A 11 21.30 5.27 9.07
CA LEU A 11 20.51 6.29 9.72
C LEU A 11 20.56 6.01 11.24
N PRO A 12 20.91 7.01 12.08
CA PRO A 12 20.86 6.84 13.52
C PRO A 12 19.43 6.50 13.93
N ALA A 13 19.29 5.61 14.92
CA ALA A 13 18.01 5.22 15.49
C ALA A 13 17.17 6.49 15.75
N LEU A 14 16.05 6.60 15.06
CA LEU A 14 15.15 7.75 15.15
C LEU A 14 14.63 7.77 16.59
N GLY A 15 15.14 8.67 17.43
CA GLY A 15 15.02 8.63 18.90
C GLY A 15 13.61 8.87 19.48
N TRP A 16 12.60 8.13 19.01
CA TRP A 16 11.20 8.20 19.39
C TRP A 16 10.61 6.83 19.72
N ALA A 17 11.38 5.99 20.40
CA ALA A 17 10.90 4.68 20.82
C ALA A 17 9.64 4.87 21.70
N ALA A 18 8.46 4.58 21.14
CA ALA A 18 7.37 4.09 21.96
C ALA A 18 7.76 2.71 22.48
N GLU A 19 7.02 2.24 23.48
CA GLU A 19 7.20 0.88 23.93
C GLU A 19 7.04 -0.10 22.75
N PRO A 20 7.95 -1.07 22.61
CA PRO A 20 7.81 -2.13 21.61
C PRO A 20 6.46 -2.83 21.79
N CYS A 21 5.84 -3.24 20.68
CA CYS A 21 4.61 -4.02 20.80
C CYS A 21 4.87 -5.30 21.61
N SER A 22 3.94 -5.62 22.51
CA SER A 22 4.03 -6.80 23.36
C SER A 22 2.79 -7.66 23.22
N VAL A 23 2.85 -8.89 23.74
CA VAL A 23 1.70 -9.80 23.79
C VAL A 23 0.50 -9.19 24.54
N GLN A 24 0.76 -8.22 25.42
CA GLN A 24 -0.25 -7.52 26.22
C GLN A 24 -0.89 -6.33 25.50
N SER A 25 -0.31 -5.86 24.38
CA SER A 25 -0.84 -4.73 23.62
C SER A 25 -2.28 -5.00 23.15
N LYS A 26 -3.15 -4.02 23.38
CA LYS A 26 -4.59 -4.07 23.16
C LYS A 26 -4.98 -3.37 21.85
N VAL A 27 -6.13 -3.72 21.31
CA VAL A 27 -6.72 -2.97 20.20
C VAL A 27 -6.90 -1.51 20.62
N GLY A 28 -6.44 -0.59 19.78
CA GLY A 28 -6.36 0.85 20.05
C GLY A 28 -4.96 1.32 20.44
N ASP A 29 -4.08 0.43 20.92
CA ASP A 29 -2.73 0.80 21.32
C ASP A 29 -1.85 1.16 20.11
N SER A 30 -0.83 1.96 20.38
CA SER A 30 0.21 2.29 19.41
C SER A 30 1.58 1.96 20.00
N CYS A 31 2.38 1.24 19.24
CA CYS A 31 3.66 0.69 19.68
C CYS A 31 4.62 0.54 18.49
N ASP A 32 5.89 0.35 18.76
CA ASP A 32 6.91 0.22 17.71
C ASP A 32 7.18 -1.24 17.35
N LEU A 33 7.46 -1.49 16.06
CA LEU A 33 7.82 -2.81 15.51
C LEU A 33 8.97 -2.69 14.51
N PRO A 34 9.84 -3.72 14.41
CA PRO A 34 10.69 -3.90 13.26
C PRO A 34 9.84 -3.96 11.99
N ILE A 35 10.22 -3.21 10.94
CA ILE A 35 9.44 -3.18 9.70
C ILE A 35 9.37 -4.56 9.03
N THR A 36 10.36 -5.42 9.27
CA THR A 36 10.44 -6.81 8.81
C THR A 36 9.46 -7.74 9.53
N ALA A 37 8.88 -7.32 10.66
CA ALA A 37 7.85 -8.08 11.37
C ALA A 37 6.45 -7.89 10.76
N LEU A 38 6.28 -6.94 9.84
CA LEU A 38 5.00 -6.70 9.16
C LEU A 38 4.72 -7.77 8.11
N ARG A 39 3.56 -8.42 8.20
CA ARG A 39 3.04 -9.37 7.22
C ARG A 39 2.04 -8.67 6.28
N PRO A 40 2.33 -8.55 4.97
CA PRO A 40 1.38 -8.00 4.00
C PRO A 40 0.05 -8.75 3.93
N THR A 41 -1.03 -8.01 3.64
CA THR A 41 -2.39 -8.55 3.44
C THR A 41 -2.92 -8.30 2.03
N GLN A 42 -2.02 -7.94 1.10
CA GLN A 42 -2.32 -7.78 -0.32
C GLN A 42 -1.19 -8.38 -1.15
N GLY A 43 -1.51 -8.86 -2.36
CA GLY A 43 -0.54 -9.57 -3.20
C GLY A 43 0.55 -8.68 -3.81
N GLY A 44 0.34 -7.37 -3.93
CA GLY A 44 1.33 -6.43 -4.48
C GLY A 44 0.93 -4.97 -4.30
N VAL A 45 1.83 -4.06 -4.67
CA VAL A 45 1.67 -2.60 -4.60
C VAL A 45 1.98 -1.99 -5.97
N GLY A 46 1.55 -0.77 -6.24
CA GLY A 46 2.04 -0.05 -7.42
C GLY A 46 3.43 0.55 -7.15
N LEU A 47 4.49 -0.02 -7.73
CA LEU A 47 5.87 0.40 -7.42
C LEU A 47 6.19 1.81 -7.93
N LEU A 48 5.55 2.31 -8.98
CA LEU A 48 5.76 3.71 -9.42
C LEU A 48 5.30 4.72 -8.34
N GLN A 49 4.22 4.40 -7.62
CA GLN A 49 3.78 5.21 -6.47
C GLN A 49 4.71 5.05 -5.26
N VAL A 50 5.27 3.86 -5.06
CA VAL A 50 6.29 3.64 -4.02
C VAL A 50 7.52 4.50 -4.31
N GLU A 51 8.02 4.50 -5.55
CA GLU A 51 9.15 5.33 -5.99
C GLU A 51 8.87 6.83 -5.76
N ASP A 52 7.66 7.30 -6.06
CA ASP A 52 7.27 8.69 -5.82
C ASP A 52 7.25 9.02 -4.31
N GLU A 53 6.72 8.11 -3.47
CA GLU A 53 6.73 8.27 -2.01
C GLU A 53 8.18 8.20 -1.47
N VAL A 54 9.06 7.34 -2.01
CA VAL A 54 10.50 7.31 -1.68
C VAL A 54 11.17 8.63 -2.03
N ALA A 55 10.96 9.15 -3.24
CA ALA A 55 11.55 10.42 -3.68
C ALA A 55 11.06 11.59 -2.82
N LYS A 56 9.81 11.55 -2.36
CA LYS A 56 9.23 12.55 -1.45
C LYS A 56 9.79 12.44 -0.05
N LEU A 57 9.80 11.24 0.54
CA LEU A 57 10.25 11.00 1.90
C LEU A 57 11.78 11.13 2.04
N GLY A 58 12.55 10.79 1.00
CA GLY A 58 14.01 10.92 0.97
C GLY A 58 14.51 12.37 1.02
N LYS A 59 13.63 13.36 0.80
CA LYS A 59 13.93 14.79 1.00
C LYS A 59 13.79 15.23 2.46
N ALA A 60 13.23 14.40 3.33
CA ALA A 60 13.03 14.72 4.73
C ALA A 60 14.34 14.55 5.52
N THR A 61 14.63 15.49 6.42
CA THR A 61 15.63 15.30 7.47
C THR A 61 15.22 14.13 8.39
N PRO A 62 16.16 13.50 9.12
CA PRO A 62 15.83 12.42 10.06
C PRO A 62 14.71 12.80 11.05
N LYS A 63 14.73 14.04 11.58
CA LYS A 63 13.69 14.54 12.49
C LYS A 63 12.31 14.66 11.80
N GLN A 64 12.26 15.06 10.54
CA GLN A 64 11.02 15.12 9.77
C GLN A 64 10.51 13.73 9.41
N LEU A 65 11.40 12.82 9.02
CA LEU A 65 11.03 11.43 8.71
C LEU A 65 10.45 10.73 9.93
N ALA A 66 11.10 10.88 11.10
CA ALA A 66 10.55 10.42 12.36
C ALA A 66 9.12 10.96 12.54
N LYS A 67 8.91 12.28 12.32
CA LYS A 67 7.58 12.96 12.46
C LYS A 67 6.52 12.33 11.61
N ILE A 68 6.89 11.97 10.39
CA ILE A 68 6.01 11.29 9.47
C ILE A 68 5.68 9.89 9.99
N ILE A 69 6.67 9.10 10.41
CA ILE A 69 6.47 7.74 10.92
C ILE A 69 5.54 7.73 12.15
N LYS A 70 5.79 8.60 13.14
CA LYS A 70 4.93 8.71 14.34
C LYS A 70 3.51 9.14 14.03
N LYS A 71 3.33 10.01 13.02
CA LYS A 71 1.99 10.51 12.63
C LYS A 71 1.23 9.51 11.78
N LYS A 72 1.92 8.85 10.84
CA LYS A 72 1.34 7.88 9.90
C LYS A 72 1.44 6.47 10.49
N GLU A 73 0.77 6.27 11.63
CA GLU A 73 0.72 4.96 12.27
C GLU A 73 0.17 3.91 11.29
N ILE A 74 0.87 2.79 11.20
CA ILE A 74 0.53 1.69 10.32
C ILE A 74 -0.48 0.80 11.04
N PRO A 75 -1.72 0.67 10.53
CA PRO A 75 -2.71 -0.18 11.18
C PRO A 75 -2.36 -1.64 10.96
N VAL A 76 -2.43 -2.43 12.03
CA VAL A 76 -2.16 -3.86 12.00
C VAL A 76 -3.18 -4.68 12.77
N VAL A 77 -3.38 -5.93 12.34
CA VAL A 77 -4.18 -6.94 13.03
C VAL A 77 -3.26 -8.01 13.59
N ILE A 78 -3.46 -8.38 14.85
CA ILE A 78 -2.75 -9.50 15.47
C ILE A 78 -3.50 -10.79 15.16
N SER A 79 -2.76 -11.77 14.66
CA SER A 79 -3.24 -13.11 14.34
C SER A 79 -3.05 -14.10 15.50
N PRO A 80 -3.63 -15.32 15.43
CA PRO A 80 -3.52 -16.32 16.50
C PRO A 80 -2.10 -16.77 16.83
N ASP A 81 -1.18 -16.75 15.85
CA ASP A 81 0.26 -17.01 16.02
C ASP A 81 1.08 -15.76 16.34
N GLN A 82 0.40 -14.71 16.82
CA GLN A 82 1.02 -13.46 17.26
C GLN A 82 1.82 -12.72 16.16
N GLN A 83 1.50 -12.95 14.88
CA GLN A 83 2.04 -12.17 13.77
C GLN A 83 1.24 -10.87 13.59
N TYR A 84 1.92 -9.81 13.16
CA TYR A 84 1.35 -8.48 12.89
C TYR A 84 1.06 -8.32 11.40
N TRP A 85 -0.22 -8.33 11.04
CA TRP A 85 -0.68 -8.23 9.66
C TRP A 85 -0.97 -6.78 9.30
N LEU A 86 -0.24 -6.25 8.32
CA LEU A 86 -0.34 -4.90 7.76
C LEU A 86 -1.64 -4.76 6.97
N VAL A 87 -2.62 -4.00 7.46
CA VAL A 87 -3.95 -3.92 6.83
C VAL A 87 -4.19 -2.69 5.97
N ASP A 88 -3.34 -1.68 6.08
CA ASP A 88 -3.32 -0.50 5.21
C ASP A 88 -1.91 0.11 5.22
N ARG A 89 -1.62 1.00 4.26
CA ARG A 89 -0.35 1.71 4.08
C ARG A 89 0.80 0.83 3.55
N HIS A 90 0.51 -0.14 2.69
CA HIS A 90 1.54 -0.99 2.07
C HIS A 90 2.54 -0.20 1.23
N HIS A 91 2.10 0.80 0.45
CA HIS A 91 3.01 1.68 -0.30
C HIS A 91 3.95 2.48 0.62
N LEU A 92 3.44 3.06 1.71
CA LEU A 92 4.25 3.78 2.69
C LEU A 92 5.26 2.83 3.35
N SER A 93 4.80 1.66 3.80
CA SER A 93 5.64 0.66 4.45
C SER A 93 6.78 0.21 3.53
N ARG A 94 6.45 -0.01 2.25
CA ARG A 94 7.43 -0.34 1.21
C ARG A 94 8.44 0.79 0.99
N ALA A 95 7.98 2.03 0.92
CA ALA A 95 8.85 3.20 0.74
C ALA A 95 9.78 3.41 1.94
N LEU A 96 9.26 3.27 3.17
CA LEU A 96 10.07 3.34 4.40
C LEU A 96 11.16 2.25 4.42
N TRP A 97 10.81 1.02 4.04
CA TRP A 97 11.80 -0.07 3.92
C TRP A 97 12.89 0.27 2.90
N GLN A 98 12.54 0.77 1.71
CA GLN A 98 13.51 1.17 0.68
C GLN A 98 14.44 2.32 1.13
N LEU A 99 13.97 3.17 2.04
CA LEU A 99 14.77 4.23 2.65
C LEU A 99 15.66 3.75 3.82
N GLY A 100 15.65 2.45 4.13
CA GLY A 100 16.45 1.86 5.21
C GLY A 100 15.87 2.08 6.60
N VAL A 101 14.59 2.45 6.72
CA VAL A 101 13.90 2.53 8.01
C VAL A 101 13.72 1.12 8.58
N THR A 102 14.26 0.89 9.78
CA THR A 102 14.22 -0.43 10.43
C THR A 102 13.04 -0.60 11.37
N GLU A 103 12.49 0.48 11.91
CA GLU A 103 11.40 0.48 12.88
C GLU A 103 10.27 1.43 12.46
N VAL A 104 9.03 1.00 12.73
CA VAL A 104 7.82 1.75 12.38
C VAL A 104 6.86 1.79 13.56
N ARG A 105 6.07 2.87 13.62
CA ARG A 105 4.95 3.00 14.55
C ARG A 105 3.74 2.29 13.97
N VAL A 106 3.18 1.35 14.72
CA VAL A 106 1.92 0.68 14.37
C VAL A 106 0.79 1.08 15.30
N ARG A 107 -0.45 0.89 14.83
CA ARG A 107 -1.68 0.95 15.62
C ARG A 107 -2.40 -0.38 15.54
N LEU A 108 -2.72 -0.99 16.67
CA LEU A 108 -3.48 -2.24 16.70
C LEU A 108 -4.95 -1.93 16.41
N VAL A 109 -5.47 -2.41 15.28
CA VAL A 109 -6.88 -2.19 14.89
C VAL A 109 -7.76 -3.43 15.07
N GLY A 110 -7.15 -4.59 15.28
CA GLY A 110 -7.86 -5.83 15.52
C GLY A 110 -6.98 -6.92 16.11
N ARG A 111 -7.61 -7.91 16.72
CA ARG A 111 -6.96 -9.15 17.15
C ARG A 111 -7.91 -10.31 16.88
N ILE A 112 -7.48 -11.24 16.04
CA ILE A 112 -8.24 -12.44 15.71
C ILE A 112 -7.60 -13.62 16.44
N LYS A 113 -8.41 -14.37 17.20
CA LYS A 113 -7.94 -15.49 18.04
C LYS A 113 -8.13 -16.86 17.39
N ASP A 114 -9.15 -17.01 16.55
CA ASP A 114 -9.46 -18.28 15.90
C ASP A 114 -8.73 -18.40 14.55
N ARG A 115 -7.86 -19.41 14.44
CA ARG A 115 -7.11 -19.71 13.22
C ARG A 115 -8.02 -20.11 12.06
N HIS A 116 -9.10 -20.85 12.34
CA HIS A 116 -10.00 -21.35 11.29
C HIS A 116 -10.83 -20.24 10.64
N CYS A 117 -11.07 -19.15 11.37
CA CYS A 117 -11.81 -18.00 10.87
C CYS A 117 -10.93 -16.81 10.46
N PHE A 118 -9.61 -16.92 10.53
CA PHE A 118 -8.69 -15.79 10.36
C PHE A 118 -8.91 -15.05 9.03
N TRP A 119 -8.76 -15.74 7.90
CA TRP A 119 -8.86 -15.11 6.59
C TRP A 119 -10.27 -14.61 6.26
N ARG A 120 -11.30 -15.34 6.71
CA ARG A 120 -12.70 -14.89 6.58
C ARG A 120 -12.90 -13.56 7.30
N GLN A 121 -12.48 -13.46 8.56
CA GLN A 121 -12.58 -12.21 9.32
C GLN A 121 -11.74 -11.09 8.71
N MET A 122 -10.54 -11.39 8.19
CA MET A 122 -9.73 -10.39 7.48
C MET A 122 -10.45 -9.84 6.25
N GLN A 123 -11.18 -10.67 5.50
CA GLN A 123 -11.96 -10.22 4.34
C GLN A 123 -13.25 -9.48 4.76
N ASP A 124 -14.01 -10.02 5.72
CA ASP A 124 -15.26 -9.43 6.21
C ASP A 124 -15.04 -8.01 6.78
N ASN A 125 -13.89 -7.79 7.42
CA ASN A 125 -13.49 -6.49 7.95
C ASN A 125 -12.74 -5.60 6.93
N HIS A 126 -12.61 -6.02 5.68
CA HIS A 126 -11.88 -5.30 4.63
C HIS A 126 -10.41 -5.01 4.99
N TRP A 127 -9.75 -5.96 5.65
CA TRP A 127 -8.34 -5.89 6.07
C TRP A 127 -7.38 -6.62 5.12
N ALA A 128 -7.88 -7.42 4.19
CA ALA A 128 -7.07 -8.13 3.21
C ALA A 128 -7.65 -8.02 1.80
N TRP A 129 -6.76 -7.77 0.83
CA TRP A 129 -7.06 -7.83 -0.59
C TRP A 129 -6.44 -9.09 -1.19
N LEU A 130 -7.25 -10.14 -1.29
CA LEU A 130 -6.82 -11.47 -1.77
C LEU A 130 -7.11 -11.65 -3.26
N GLN A 131 -6.64 -10.70 -4.07
CA GLN A 131 -6.64 -10.82 -5.51
C GLN A 131 -5.27 -10.46 -6.08
N ASP A 132 -4.91 -11.11 -7.19
CA ASP A 132 -3.69 -10.81 -7.93
C ASP A 132 -3.81 -9.51 -8.75
N GLN A 133 -2.74 -9.15 -9.47
CA GLN A 133 -2.71 -7.91 -10.27
C GLN A 133 -3.75 -7.88 -11.39
N GLN A 134 -4.32 -9.03 -11.78
CA GLN A 134 -5.36 -9.15 -12.78
C GLN A 134 -6.78 -9.30 -12.18
N GLY A 135 -6.91 -9.24 -10.85
CA GLY A 135 -8.17 -9.42 -10.14
C GLY A 135 -8.59 -10.88 -9.98
N ARG A 136 -7.69 -11.84 -10.21
CA ARG A 136 -7.98 -13.27 -9.94
C ARG A 136 -7.81 -13.56 -8.46
N PRO A 137 -8.58 -14.51 -7.88
CA PRO A 137 -8.41 -14.89 -6.48
C PRO A 137 -6.97 -15.29 -6.15
N LEU A 138 -6.47 -14.82 -5.01
CA LEU A 138 -5.14 -15.14 -4.50
C LEU A 138 -5.30 -15.99 -3.22
N ASP A 139 -4.66 -17.16 -3.20
CA ASP A 139 -4.54 -17.94 -1.97
C ASP A 139 -3.74 -17.13 -0.93
N PRO A 140 -4.22 -16.97 0.31
CA PRO A 140 -3.46 -16.28 1.34
C PRO A 140 -2.03 -16.82 1.55
N ALA A 141 -1.77 -18.10 1.29
CA ALA A 141 -0.44 -18.69 1.35
C ALA A 141 0.53 -18.14 0.29
N ALA A 142 0.01 -17.52 -0.78
CA ALA A 142 0.80 -16.86 -1.82
C ALA A 142 1.08 -15.37 -1.52
N LEU A 143 0.58 -14.83 -0.39
CA LEU A 143 0.93 -13.47 0.03
C LEU A 143 2.44 -13.37 0.30
N PRO A 144 3.09 -12.25 -0.06
CA PRO A 144 4.50 -12.04 0.27
C PRO A 144 4.72 -12.10 1.78
N ALA A 145 5.79 -12.78 2.21
CA ALA A 145 6.08 -12.94 3.63
C ALA A 145 6.46 -11.62 4.33
N GLU A 146 7.00 -10.66 3.58
CA GLU A 146 7.51 -9.39 4.09
C GLU A 146 7.19 -8.25 3.13
N VAL A 147 7.18 -7.03 3.66
CA VAL A 147 6.97 -5.80 2.87
C VAL A 147 7.99 -5.65 1.74
N SER A 148 9.23 -6.10 1.96
CA SER A 148 10.34 -6.16 0.99
C SER A 148 10.12 -7.11 -0.19
N ALA A 149 9.13 -8.00 -0.11
CA ALA A 149 8.77 -8.95 -1.14
C ALA A 149 7.50 -8.57 -1.93
N LEU A 150 6.83 -7.45 -1.60
CA LEU A 150 5.68 -6.97 -2.35
C LEU A 150 6.06 -6.68 -3.82
N PRO A 151 5.49 -7.40 -4.80
CA PRO A 151 5.74 -7.19 -6.22
C PRO A 151 4.98 -5.96 -6.75
N ASP A 152 5.32 -5.58 -7.98
CA ASP A 152 4.65 -4.49 -8.70
C ASP A 152 3.32 -4.93 -9.30
N TYR A 153 2.27 -4.14 -9.04
CA TYR A 153 0.97 -4.16 -9.68
C TYR A 153 0.82 -2.82 -10.42
N PRO A 154 1.30 -2.70 -11.68
CA PRO A 154 1.50 -1.39 -12.30
C PRO A 154 0.21 -0.57 -12.49
N TYR A 155 -0.90 -1.25 -12.76
CA TYR A 155 -2.21 -0.60 -12.87
C TYR A 155 -2.73 -0.05 -11.54
N ARG A 156 -2.23 -0.55 -10.39
CA ARG A 156 -2.50 0.04 -9.08
C ARG A 156 -1.87 1.43 -8.95
N SER A 157 -0.71 1.64 -9.57
CA SER A 157 -0.11 2.98 -9.66
C SER A 157 -0.94 3.91 -10.55
N LEU A 158 -1.40 3.45 -11.72
CA LEU A 158 -2.27 4.27 -12.57
C LEU A 158 -3.55 4.69 -11.84
N ALA A 159 -4.22 3.77 -11.16
CA ALA A 159 -5.43 4.06 -10.42
C ALA A 159 -5.20 5.10 -9.32
N GLY A 160 -4.15 4.93 -8.51
CA GLY A 160 -3.83 5.90 -7.46
C GLY A 160 -3.42 7.28 -8.00
N MET A 161 -2.67 7.33 -9.10
CA MET A 161 -2.31 8.60 -9.74
C MET A 161 -3.51 9.31 -10.38
N LEU A 162 -4.51 8.56 -10.88
CA LEU A 162 -5.76 9.15 -11.36
C LEU A 162 -6.63 9.67 -10.22
N GLU A 163 -6.68 8.98 -9.07
CA GLU A 163 -7.31 9.50 -7.84
C GLU A 163 -6.64 10.81 -7.41
N ASP A 164 -5.31 10.83 -7.27
CA ASP A 164 -4.55 12.03 -6.89
C ASP A 164 -4.79 13.20 -7.85
N ALA A 165 -5.03 12.92 -9.13
CA ALA A 165 -5.34 13.92 -10.17
C ALA A 165 -6.83 14.31 -10.24
N GLY A 166 -7.70 13.72 -9.42
CA GLY A 166 -9.13 14.02 -9.37
C GLY A 166 -9.95 13.42 -10.52
N TYR A 167 -9.45 12.36 -11.16
CA TYR A 167 -10.18 11.58 -12.16
C TYR A 167 -10.87 10.34 -11.57
N ILE A 168 -10.71 10.10 -10.27
CA ILE A 168 -11.45 9.12 -9.49
C ILE A 168 -11.79 9.79 -8.15
N ASP A 169 -13.07 9.88 -7.84
CA ASP A 169 -13.52 10.40 -6.55
C ASP A 169 -13.41 9.32 -5.48
N LYS A 170 -12.98 9.68 -4.27
CA LYS A 170 -12.89 8.72 -3.17
C LYS A 170 -14.30 8.31 -2.69
N PRO A 171 -14.71 7.03 -2.82
CA PRO A 171 -16.03 6.58 -2.42
C PRO A 171 -16.12 6.41 -0.89
N SER A 172 -17.35 6.29 -0.37
CA SER A 172 -17.63 6.01 1.04
C SER A 172 -18.66 4.86 1.18
N PRO A 173 -18.31 3.73 1.82
CA PRO A 173 -16.96 3.37 2.28
C PRO A 173 -16.01 3.12 1.11
N GLY A 174 -14.73 3.49 1.27
CA GLY A 174 -13.73 3.51 0.20
C GLY A 174 -12.70 2.40 0.27
N TYR A 175 -13.11 1.15 0.52
CA TYR A 175 -12.18 0.04 0.63
C TYR A 175 -11.75 -0.47 -0.75
N PHE A 176 -10.43 -0.54 -0.98
CA PHE A 176 -9.79 -1.15 -2.15
C PHE A 176 -10.26 -0.64 -3.53
N PHE A 177 -10.93 0.50 -3.62
CA PHE A 177 -11.53 0.96 -4.88
C PHE A 177 -10.47 1.17 -5.97
N GLU A 178 -9.25 1.57 -5.61
CA GLU A 178 -8.15 1.71 -6.56
C GLU A 178 -7.71 0.36 -7.16
N PHE A 179 -7.89 -0.76 -6.45
CA PHE A 179 -7.69 -2.09 -7.04
C PHE A 179 -8.80 -2.45 -8.03
N THR A 180 -10.05 -2.09 -7.73
CA THR A 180 -11.16 -2.24 -8.69
C THR A 180 -10.89 -1.44 -9.97
N TRP A 181 -10.43 -0.20 -9.82
CA TRP A 181 -10.01 0.65 -10.95
C TRP A 181 -8.79 0.08 -11.69
N ALA A 182 -7.78 -0.40 -10.97
CA ALA A 182 -6.61 -1.04 -11.57
C ALA A 182 -7.00 -2.24 -12.45
N ASN A 183 -7.87 -3.12 -11.94
CA ASN A 183 -8.33 -4.29 -12.67
C ASN A 183 -9.11 -3.90 -13.94
N TRP A 184 -10.03 -2.95 -13.81
CA TRP A 184 -10.82 -2.48 -14.96
C TRP A 184 -9.94 -1.79 -16.02
N LEU A 185 -9.03 -0.92 -15.60
CA LEU A 185 -8.07 -0.26 -16.51
C LEU A 185 -7.18 -1.29 -17.20
N GLY A 186 -6.70 -2.29 -16.45
CA GLY A 186 -5.93 -3.42 -16.97
C GLY A 186 -6.65 -4.13 -18.10
N GLN A 187 -7.91 -4.51 -17.88
CA GLN A 187 -8.75 -5.14 -18.91
C GLN A 187 -8.96 -4.23 -20.13
N LYS A 188 -9.34 -2.96 -19.92
CA LYS A 188 -9.59 -1.99 -21.01
C LYS A 188 -8.34 -1.64 -21.80
N MET A 189 -7.18 -1.75 -21.17
CA MET A 189 -5.89 -1.45 -21.79
C MET A 189 -5.14 -2.71 -22.22
N ALA A 190 -5.78 -3.88 -22.17
CA ALA A 190 -5.22 -5.18 -22.50
C ALA A 190 -3.91 -5.50 -21.78
N TRP A 191 -3.79 -5.03 -20.54
CA TRP A 191 -2.62 -5.22 -19.67
C TRP A 191 -1.30 -4.78 -20.31
N ALA A 192 -1.34 -3.76 -21.18
CA ALA A 192 -0.15 -3.18 -21.78
C ALA A 192 0.85 -2.71 -20.69
N PRO A 193 2.17 -2.84 -20.91
CA PRO A 193 3.17 -2.49 -19.91
C PRO A 193 3.03 -1.04 -19.43
N VAL A 194 3.05 -0.83 -18.12
CA VAL A 194 3.10 0.50 -17.50
C VAL A 194 4.46 0.62 -16.82
N GLN A 195 5.26 1.58 -17.27
CA GLN A 195 6.62 1.81 -16.81
C GLN A 195 6.86 3.32 -16.70
N ARG A 196 7.95 3.71 -16.03
CA ARG A 196 8.24 5.14 -15.80
C ARG A 196 8.40 5.94 -17.09
N ASP A 197 8.99 5.36 -18.13
CA ASP A 197 9.26 5.99 -19.42
C ASP A 197 8.00 6.20 -20.29
N ASN A 198 7.00 5.33 -20.16
CA ASN A 198 5.73 5.43 -20.88
C ASN A 198 4.56 5.96 -20.02
N LEU A 199 4.82 6.27 -18.76
CA LEU A 199 3.79 6.60 -17.76
C LEU A 199 2.86 7.73 -18.21
N ALA A 200 3.41 8.79 -18.82
CA ALA A 200 2.60 9.92 -19.31
C ALA A 200 1.59 9.49 -20.38
N GLN A 201 1.99 8.60 -21.30
CA GLN A 201 1.10 8.04 -22.31
C GLN A 201 0.03 7.15 -21.67
N MET A 202 0.42 6.30 -20.73
CA MET A 202 -0.49 5.37 -20.05
C MET A 202 -1.51 6.12 -19.19
N LEU A 203 -1.11 7.17 -18.47
CA LEU A 203 -2.01 8.05 -17.72
C LEU A 203 -2.97 8.80 -18.65
N SER A 204 -2.50 9.29 -19.80
CA SER A 204 -3.38 9.93 -20.79
C SER A 204 -4.47 8.98 -21.29
N ARG A 205 -4.11 7.73 -21.61
CA ARG A 205 -5.06 6.69 -22.00
C ARG A 205 -6.02 6.32 -20.86
N ALA A 206 -5.49 6.11 -19.66
CA ALA A 206 -6.28 5.74 -18.48
C ALA A 206 -7.26 6.84 -18.08
N ARG A 207 -6.86 8.12 -18.15
CA ARG A 207 -7.74 9.28 -17.94
C ARG A 207 -8.91 9.29 -18.91
N ARG A 208 -8.67 9.09 -20.22
CA ARG A 208 -9.76 9.04 -21.21
C ARG A 208 -10.78 7.95 -20.89
N LEU A 209 -10.29 6.78 -20.46
CA LEU A 209 -11.14 5.67 -20.03
C LEU A 209 -11.92 6.01 -18.76
N ALA A 210 -11.27 6.55 -17.73
CA ALA A 210 -11.91 6.95 -16.48
C ALA A 210 -13.00 8.01 -16.66
N CYS A 211 -12.84 8.87 -17.67
CA CYS A 211 -13.82 9.88 -18.05
C CYS A 211 -14.92 9.39 -19.01
N SER A 212 -14.86 8.14 -19.46
CA SER A 212 -15.84 7.57 -20.38
C SER A 212 -17.04 6.98 -19.63
N HIS A 213 -18.19 6.88 -20.30
CA HIS A 213 -19.37 6.23 -19.74
C HIS A 213 -19.15 4.74 -19.42
N GLU A 214 -18.13 4.10 -20.00
CA GLU A 214 -17.78 2.70 -19.70
C GLU A 214 -17.32 2.51 -18.24
N ALA A 215 -16.86 3.57 -17.58
CA ALA A 215 -16.46 3.56 -16.18
C ALA A 215 -17.63 3.86 -15.21
N SER A 216 -18.85 4.08 -15.71
CA SER A 216 -20.00 4.54 -14.90
C SER A 216 -20.40 3.62 -13.74
N ALA A 217 -20.10 2.32 -13.84
CA ALA A 217 -20.36 1.35 -12.79
C ALA A 217 -19.25 1.27 -11.72
N LEU A 218 -18.11 1.95 -11.94
CA LEU A 218 -16.99 1.92 -11.01
C LEU A 218 -17.24 2.85 -9.81
N PRO A 219 -16.81 2.44 -8.61
CA PRO A 219 -16.94 3.28 -7.42
C PRO A 219 -16.11 4.55 -7.59
N GLY A 220 -16.70 5.71 -7.28
CA GLY A 220 -16.00 6.98 -7.45
C GLY A 220 -15.90 7.49 -8.89
N TYR A 221 -16.75 6.99 -9.80
CA TYR A 221 -16.80 7.49 -11.17
C TYR A 221 -17.01 9.02 -11.20
N PRO A 222 -16.09 9.81 -11.80
CA PRO A 222 -16.09 11.27 -11.72
C PRO A 222 -17.25 11.92 -12.52
N GLY A 223 -17.85 11.19 -13.46
CA GLY A 223 -18.97 11.66 -14.28
C GLY A 223 -18.72 13.03 -14.93
N LYS A 224 -19.47 14.05 -14.49
CA LYS A 224 -19.37 15.42 -15.03
C LYS A 224 -18.05 16.12 -14.65
N SER A 225 -17.36 15.70 -13.59
CA SER A 225 -16.08 16.27 -13.15
C SER A 225 -14.96 16.11 -14.18
N CYS A 226 -15.10 15.14 -15.10
CA CYS A 226 -14.21 14.94 -16.24
C CYS A 226 -14.40 15.93 -17.40
N ARG A 227 -15.44 16.78 -17.38
CA ARG A 227 -15.76 17.72 -18.47
C ARG A 227 -15.00 19.06 -18.39
N LYS A 228 -13.91 19.12 -17.62
CA LYS A 228 -13.05 20.31 -17.51
C LYS A 228 -12.04 20.39 -18.66
#